data_AF-A0A8E1WH81-F1
#
_entry.id   AF-A0A8E1WH81-F1
#
_cell.length_a   1.000
_cell.length_b   1.000
_cell.length_c   1.000
_cell.angle_alpha   90.00
_cell.angle_beta   90.00
_cell.angle_gamma   90.00
#
_symmetry.space_group_name_H-M   'P 1'
#
loop_
_entity.id
_entity.type
_entity.pdbx_description
1 polymer ?
#
loop_
_entity_poly.entity_id
_entity_poly.type
_entity_poly.pdbx_seq_one_letter_code
_entity_poly.pdbx_strand_id
1 'polypeptide(L)' 'MRREQQTFTGHSHEPAIDALLNKSEAGSIVDRLMALPPSLEPELSDEWTRAVASRLEAILAQSMRSRIDSVVNQAA' A
#
# COMPACT_ATOMS: atom_id res chain seq x y z
N MET A 1 -6.51 31.31 -23.47
CA MET A 1 -6.46 29.84 -23.68
C MET A 1 -6.79 29.17 -22.35
N ARG A 2 -8.00 28.63 -22.21
CA ARG A 2 -8.43 27.92 -21.00
C ARG A 2 -7.96 26.48 -21.10
N ARG A 3 -7.22 26.01 -20.09
CA ARG A 3 -6.86 24.59 -19.96
C ARG A 3 -8.15 23.82 -19.70
N GLU A 4 -8.60 23.08 -20.70
CA GLU A 4 -9.69 22.13 -20.55
C GLU A 4 -9.20 21.05 -19.60
N GLN A 5 -9.70 21.09 -18.38
CA GLN A 5 -9.53 20.02 -17.40
C GLN A 5 -10.27 18.83 -17.98
N GLN A 6 -9.53 17.89 -18.59
CA GLN A 6 -10.08 16.60 -19.01
C GLN A 6 -10.51 15.88 -17.73
N THR A 7 -11.78 16.02 -17.39
CA THR A 7 -12.44 15.22 -16.37
C THR A 7 -12.43 13.79 -16.88
N PHE A 8 -11.51 12.98 -16.36
CA PHE A 8 -11.49 11.53 -16.57
C PHE A 8 -12.68 10.92 -15.80
N THR A 9 -13.90 11.17 -16.26
CA THR A 9 -15.12 10.52 -15.80
C THR A 9 -15.38 9.34 -16.72
N GLY A 10 -14.59 8.30 -16.54
CA GLY A 10 -14.66 7.07 -17.34
C GLY A 10 -14.19 5.85 -16.55
N HIS A 11 -14.44 5.81 -15.25
CA HIS A 11 -14.25 4.58 -14.46
C HIS A 11 -15.62 4.01 -14.15
N SER A 12 -16.03 3.01 -14.94
CA SER A 12 -16.93 1.96 -14.45
C SER A 12 -16.37 1.56 -13.09
N HIS A 13 -17.02 1.95 -11.99
CA HIS A 13 -16.52 1.60 -10.67
C HIS A 13 -16.61 0.09 -10.59
N GLU A 14 -15.44 -0.57 -10.60
CA GLU A 14 -15.39 -2.00 -10.38
C GLU A 14 -15.95 -2.25 -8.98
N PRO A 15 -16.88 -3.21 -8.81
CA PRO A 15 -17.51 -3.49 -7.51
C PRO A 15 -16.50 -3.73 -6.38
N ALA A 16 -15.29 -4.20 -6.73
CA ALA A 16 -14.17 -4.36 -5.81
C ALA A 16 -13.63 -3.03 -5.26
N ILE A 17 -13.52 -2.00 -6.11
CA ILE A 17 -13.07 -0.65 -5.71
C ILE A 17 -14.11 -0.01 -4.78
N ASP A 18 -15.41 -0.19 -5.07
CA ASP A 18 -16.48 0.30 -4.22
C ASP A 18 -16.51 -0.39 -2.85
N ALA A 19 -16.29 -1.70 -2.80
CA ALA A 19 -16.19 -2.45 -1.55
C ALA A 19 -15.01 -1.98 -0.68
N LEU A 20 -13.87 -1.64 -1.29
CA LEU A 20 -12.69 -1.11 -0.61
C LEU A 20 -12.91 0.29 -0.03
N LEU A 21 -13.62 1.15 -0.78
CA LEU A 21 -13.90 2.53 -0.40
C LEU A 21 -15.11 2.66 0.55
N ASN A 22 -15.94 1.62 0.66
CA ASN A 22 -17.04 1.60 1.61
C ASN A 22 -16.51 1.58 3.05
N LYS A 23 -16.64 2.73 3.72
CA LYS A 23 -16.15 2.98 5.08
C LYS A 23 -16.88 2.19 6.18
N SER A 24 -17.91 1.42 5.84
CA SER A 24 -18.87 0.87 6.81
C SER A 24 -18.35 -0.27 7.71
N GLU A 25 -17.38 -1.10 7.29
CA GLU A 25 -17.14 -2.38 7.99
C GLU A 25 -15.73 -2.65 8.57
N ALA A 26 -14.67 -1.94 8.15
CA ALA A 26 -13.34 -2.12 8.76
C ALA A 26 -12.66 -0.80 9.12
N GLY A 27 -11.92 -0.80 10.25
CA GLY A 27 -11.22 0.36 10.80
C GLY A 27 -10.08 0.90 9.91
N SER A 28 -9.59 0.10 8.96
CA SER A 28 -8.55 0.50 8.00
C SER A 28 -8.84 -0.05 6.60
N ILE A 29 -8.39 0.67 5.57
CA ILE A 29 -8.43 0.20 4.17
C ILE A 29 -7.50 -1.00 3.94
N VAL A 30 -6.44 -1.12 4.74
CA VAL A 30 -5.49 -2.25 4.69
C VAL A 30 -6.18 -3.54 5.13
N ASP A 31 -6.97 -3.50 6.21
CA ASP A 31 -7.71 -4.68 6.67
C ASP A 31 -8.75 -5.13 5.64
N ARG A 32 -9.40 -4.18 4.94
CA ARG A 32 -10.30 -4.49 3.81
C ARG A 32 -9.57 -5.14 2.65
N LEU A 33 -8.39 -4.63 2.27
CA LEU A 33 -7.55 -5.23 1.22
C LEU A 33 -7.18 -6.68 1.57
N MET A 34 -6.82 -6.94 2.83
CA MET A 34 -6.44 -8.27 3.29
C MET A 34 -7.61 -9.26 3.39
N ALA A 35 -8.84 -8.75 3.49
CA ALA A 35 -10.06 -9.55 3.51
C ALA A 35 -10.60 -9.90 2.12
N LEU A 36 -10.10 -9.25 1.06
CA LEU A 36 -10.50 -9.57 -0.32
C LEU A 36 -9.93 -10.92 -0.75
N PRO A 37 -10.68 -11.70 -1.55
CA PRO A 37 -10.16 -12.91 -2.14
C PRO A 37 -8.94 -12.57 -3.02
N PRO A 38 -7.89 -13.42 -3.02
CA PRO A 38 -6.70 -13.18 -3.80
C PRO A 38 -7.05 -13.02 -5.28
N SER A 39 -6.58 -11.93 -5.89
CA SER A 39 -6.81 -11.63 -7.29
C SER A 39 -6.18 -12.72 -8.16
N LEU A 40 -6.94 -13.20 -9.15
CA LEU A 40 -6.59 -14.31 -10.04
C LEU A 40 -5.50 -13.97 -11.08
N GLU A 41 -4.82 -12.84 -10.98
CA GLU A 41 -3.73 -12.46 -11.89
C GLU A 41 -2.38 -12.75 -11.22
N PRO A 42 -1.73 -13.89 -11.54
CA PRO A 42 -0.51 -14.33 -10.89
C PRO A 42 0.66 -13.37 -11.14
N GLU A 43 0.68 -12.76 -12.31
CA GLU A 43 1.71 -11.79 -12.73
C GLU A 43 1.71 -10.53 -11.85
N LEU A 44 0.52 -10.01 -11.50
CA LEU A 44 0.40 -8.87 -10.58
C LEU A 44 0.74 -9.26 -9.14
N SER A 45 0.41 -10.48 -8.73
CA SER A 45 0.75 -11.01 -7.41
C SER A 45 2.27 -11.06 -7.19
N ASP A 46 3.04 -11.48 -8.19
CA ASP A 46 4.49 -11.64 -8.07
C ASP A 46 5.23 -10.29 -8.04
N GLU A 47 4.87 -9.35 -8.92
CA GLU A 47 5.46 -8.00 -8.94
C GLU A 47 5.11 -7.23 -7.66
N TRP A 48 3.85 -7.30 -7.23
CA TRP A 48 3.39 -6.70 -5.99
C TRP A 48 4.17 -7.26 -4.80
N THR A 49 4.25 -8.59 -4.69
CA THR A 49 4.96 -9.26 -3.59
C THR A 49 6.43 -8.84 -3.56
N ARG A 50 7.09 -8.79 -4.72
CA ARG A 50 8.49 -8.35 -4.83
C ARG A 50 8.67 -6.89 -4.39
N ALA A 51 7.81 -5.99 -4.86
CA ALA A 51 7.87 -4.57 -4.52
C ALA A 51 7.61 -4.33 -3.02
N VAL A 52 6.61 -5.01 -2.46
CA VAL A 52 6.29 -4.94 -1.02
C VAL A 52 7.44 -5.49 -0.18
N ALA A 53 7.99 -6.65 -0.53
CA ALA A 53 9.13 -7.25 0.18
C ALA A 53 10.34 -6.32 0.19
N SER A 54 10.72 -5.80 -0.97
CA SER A 54 11.84 -4.86 -1.09
C SER A 54 11.63 -3.60 -0.25
N ARG A 55 10.42 -3.04 -0.24
CA ARG A 55 10.10 -1.86 0.57
C ARG A 55 10.15 -2.17 2.07
N LEU A 56 9.64 -3.32 2.49
CA LEU A 56 9.65 -3.77 3.88
C LEU A 56 11.10 -3.96 4.38
N GLU A 57 11.95 -4.63 3.60
CA GLU A 57 13.38 -4.81 3.92
C GLU A 57 14.08 -3.46 4.13
N ALA A 58 13.85 -2.49 3.24
CA ALA A 58 14.43 -1.15 3.37
C ALA A 58 13.99 -0.43 4.65
N ILE A 59 12.69 -0.51 5.00
CA ILE A 59 12.16 0.09 6.23
C ILE A 59 12.74 -0.60 7.47
N LEU A 60 12.83 -1.93 7.47
CA LEU A 60 13.41 -2.69 8.58
C LEU A 60 14.89 -2.36 8.77
N ALA A 61 15.67 -2.33 7.69
CA ALA A 61 17.09 -1.96 7.73
C ALA A 61 17.28 -0.54 8.30
N GLN A 62 16.45 0.41 7.87
CA GLN A 62 16.47 1.78 8.37
C GLN A 62 16.11 1.87 9.87
N SER A 63 15.07 1.13 10.29
CA SER A 63 14.62 1.08 11.68
C SER A 63 15.68 0.46 12.59
N MET A 64 16.28 -0.66 12.19
CA MET A 64 17.37 -1.29 12.92
C MET A 64 18.58 -0.36 13.06
N ARG A 65 18.97 0.31 11.97
CA ARG A 65 20.09 1.27 12.01
C ARG A 65 19.83 2.41 12.98
N SER A 66 18.63 3.01 12.92
CA SER A 66 18.22 4.06 13.85
C SER A 66 18.24 3.60 15.31
N ARG A 67 17.81 2.36 15.60
CA ARG A 67 17.86 1.80 16.97
C ARG A 67 19.29 1.55 17.44
N ILE A 68 20.15 1.03 16.57
CA ILE A 68 21.58 0.81 16.89
C ILE A 68 22.25 2.15 17.17
N ASP A 69 22.07 3.14 16.30
CA ASP A 69 22.65 4.47 16.47
C ASP A 69 22.16 5.13 17.77
N SER A 70 20.87 4.97 18.11
CA SER A 70 20.32 5.46 19.38
C SER A 70 20.95 4.78 20.61
N VAL A 71 21.24 3.49 20.56
CA VAL A 71 21.88 2.76 21.66
C VAL A 71 23.34 3.16 21.80
N VAL A 72 24.07 3.26 20.68
CA VAL A 72 25.47 3.71 20.67
C VAL A 72 25.61 5.12 21.24
N ASN A 73 24.71 6.03 20.85
CA ASN A 73 24.75 7.42 21.30
C ASN A 73 24.31 7.60 22.77
N GLN A 74 23.69 6.60 23.40
CA GLN A 74 23.39 6.59 24.84
C GLN A 74 24.51 5.99 25.70
N ALA A 75 25.41 5.21 25.10
CA ALA A 75 26.53 4.56 25.78
C ALA A 75 27.83 5.38 25.75
N ALA A 76 27.87 6.47 24.97
CA ALA A 76 28.95 7.45 24.89
C ALA A 76 28.65 8.67 25.77
#